data_AF-R6HAE6-F1
#
_entry.id   AF-R6HAE6-F1
#
_cell.length_a   1.000
_cell.length_b   1.000
_cell.length_c   1.000
_cell.angle_alpha   90.00
_cell.angle_beta   90.00
_cell.angle_gamma   90.00
#
_symmetry.space_group_name_H-M   'P 1'
#
loop_
_entity.id
_entity.type
_entity.pdbx_description
1 polymer ?
#
loop_
_entity_poly.entity_id
_entity_poly.type
_entity_poly.pdbx_seq_one_letter_code
_entity_poly.pdbx_strand_id
1 'polypeptide(L)'
;MSSGVVDVRIDPSLPDGVQHLAEILKRGIVDGSIDPFHRLISSQDGALRNDGNQWYSPEEILHMDWLCDCVEGSIPTFDQLLPMSQAMVRLQGVYRDRIPPEKEGTLL
;
A
#
# COMPACT_ATOMS: atom_id res chain seq x y z
N MET A 1 -8.73 3.13 12.60
CA MET A 1 -10.19 3.35 12.66
C MET A 1 -10.67 3.87 14.01
N SER A 2 -9.95 3.58 15.11
CA SER A 2 -10.25 4.09 16.46
C SER A 2 -10.41 5.61 16.57
N SER A 3 -9.73 6.40 15.73
CA SER A 3 -9.89 7.86 15.67
C SER A 3 -11.15 8.35 14.95
N GLY A 4 -11.87 7.47 14.24
CA GLY A 4 -13.05 7.83 13.43
C GLY A 4 -12.74 8.46 12.06
N VAL A 5 -11.47 8.63 11.67
CA VAL A 5 -11.08 9.22 10.37
C VAL A 5 -11.43 8.32 9.17
N VAL A 6 -11.45 6.99 9.37
CA VAL A 6 -11.72 5.98 8.34
C VAL A 6 -12.79 5.03 8.86
N ASP A 7 -13.77 4.70 8.01
CA ASP A 7 -14.80 3.70 8.31
C ASP A 7 -15.26 2.90 7.08
N VAL A 8 -15.91 1.77 7.31
CA VAL A 8 -16.49 0.86 6.32
C VAL A 8 -17.99 1.12 6.18
N ARG A 9 -18.45 1.26 4.94
CA ARG A 9 -19.88 1.29 4.60
C ARG A 9 -20.28 -0.06 4.03
N ILE A 10 -21.29 -0.70 4.62
CA ILE A 10 -21.82 -1.99 4.19
C ILE A 10 -23.06 -1.74 3.33
N ASP A 11 -23.12 -2.37 2.16
CA ASP A 11 -24.30 -2.31 1.30
C ASP A 11 -25.43 -3.17 1.90
N PRO A 12 -26.67 -2.65 2.03
CA PRO A 12 -27.79 -3.40 2.60
C PRO A 12 -28.17 -4.67 1.83
N SER A 13 -27.75 -4.81 0.57
CA SER A 13 -28.04 -5.99 -0.25
C SER A 13 -27.16 -7.21 0.07
N LEU A 14 -26.10 -7.04 0.87
CA LEU A 14 -25.23 -8.12 1.27
C LEU A 14 -25.96 -9.13 2.18
N PRO A 15 -25.66 -10.44 2.09
CA PRO A 15 -26.23 -11.41 3.02
C PRO A 15 -25.87 -11.11 4.48
N ASP A 16 -26.80 -11.33 5.41
CA ASP A 16 -26.63 -11.05 6.85
C ASP A 16 -25.32 -11.59 7.43
N GLY A 17 -24.93 -12.82 7.07
CA GLY A 17 -23.68 -13.42 7.55
C GLY A 17 -22.43 -12.66 7.11
N VAL A 18 -22.42 -12.09 5.91
CA VAL A 18 -21.32 -11.27 5.39
C VAL A 18 -21.28 -9.93 6.11
N GLN A 19 -22.45 -9.31 6.33
CA GLN A 19 -22.55 -8.07 7.10
C GLN A 19 -22.01 -8.27 8.53
N HIS A 20 -22.39 -9.39 9.16
CA HIS A 20 -21.95 -9.73 10.51
C HIS A 20 -20.43 -9.96 10.59
N LEU A 21 -19.86 -10.70 9.63
CA LEU A 21 -18.42 -10.91 9.57
C LEU A 21 -17.65 -9.60 9.36
N ALA A 22 -18.12 -8.73 8.47
CA ALA A 22 -17.50 -7.43 8.25
C ALA A 22 -17.47 -6.58 9.52
N GLU A 23 -18.55 -6.60 10.30
CA GLU A 23 -18.63 -5.91 11.59
C GLU A 23 -17.66 -6.51 12.63
N ILE A 24 -17.49 -7.83 12.69
CA ILE A 24 -16.49 -8.48 13.56
C ILE A 24 -15.08 -8.03 13.18
N LEU A 25 -14.73 -8.08 11.90
CA LEU A 25 -13.40 -7.67 11.41
C LEU A 25 -13.13 -6.19 11.68
N LYS A 26 -14.13 -5.33 11.44
CA LYS A 26 -14.07 -3.90 11.74
C LYS A 26 -13.76 -3.67 13.22
N ARG A 27 -14.50 -4.32 14.13
CA ARG A 27 -14.25 -4.21 15.57
C ARG A 27 -12.84 -4.70 15.94
N GLY A 28 -12.40 -5.81 15.37
CA GLY A 28 -11.04 -6.30 15.58
C GLY A 28 -9.96 -5.29 15.21
N ILE A 29 -10.14 -4.56 14.10
CA ILE A 29 -9.23 -3.49 13.68
C ILE A 29 -9.32 -2.25 14.59
N VAL A 30 -10.53 -1.89 15.03
CA VAL A 30 -10.75 -0.73 15.93
C VAL A 30 -10.09 -0.97 17.29
N ASP A 31 -10.25 -2.18 17.83
CA ASP A 31 -9.77 -2.56 19.15
C ASP A 31 -8.31 -3.04 19.14
N GLY A 32 -7.71 -3.17 17.94
CA GLY A 32 -6.31 -3.57 17.75
C GLY A 32 -6.04 -5.08 17.92
N SER A 33 -7.08 -5.92 17.98
CA SER A 33 -6.93 -7.38 17.99
C SER A 33 -6.67 -7.97 16.60
N ILE A 34 -6.94 -7.21 15.54
CA ILE A 34 -6.58 -7.51 14.15
C ILE A 34 -5.73 -6.35 13.63
N ASP A 35 -4.50 -6.65 13.25
CA ASP A 35 -3.63 -5.74 12.52
C ASP A 35 -3.45 -6.25 11.07
N PRO A 36 -3.72 -5.42 10.04
CA PRO A 36 -3.66 -5.86 8.65
C PRO A 36 -2.29 -6.38 8.19
N PHE A 37 -1.21 -5.86 8.77
CA PHE A 37 0.16 -6.14 8.33
C PHE A 37 0.94 -7.02 9.30
N HIS A 38 0.41 -7.31 10.49
CA HIS A 38 0.97 -8.30 11.42
C HIS A 38 0.48 -9.73 11.08
N ARG A 39 1.00 -10.27 9.98
CA ARG A 39 0.66 -11.62 9.49
C ARG A 39 1.77 -12.13 8.57
N LEU A 40 1.68 -13.40 8.18
CA LEU A 40 2.50 -13.93 7.10
C LEU A 40 2.18 -13.18 5.79
N ILE A 41 3.21 -12.59 5.17
CA ILE A 41 3.12 -11.87 3.90
C ILE A 41 4.31 -12.25 3.02
N SER A 42 4.01 -12.73 1.82
CA SER A 42 4.95 -12.86 0.72
C SER A 42 4.61 -11.85 -0.37
N SER A 43 5.61 -11.32 -1.07
CA SER A 43 5.40 -10.43 -2.23
C SER A 43 5.33 -11.20 -3.55
N GLN A 44 4.90 -10.52 -4.61
CA GLN A 44 4.79 -11.09 -5.97
C GLN A 44 6.09 -11.69 -6.53
N ASP A 45 7.25 -11.26 -6.03
CA ASP A 45 8.59 -11.77 -6.39
C ASP A 45 8.99 -13.02 -5.58
N GLY A 46 8.12 -13.50 -4.69
CA GLY A 46 8.37 -14.65 -3.81
C GLY A 46 9.16 -14.32 -2.54
N ALA A 47 9.56 -13.06 -2.31
CA ALA A 47 10.25 -12.68 -1.09
C ALA A 47 9.30 -12.73 0.13
N LEU A 48 9.77 -13.30 1.23
CA LEU A 48 9.08 -13.24 2.52
C LEU A 48 9.24 -11.82 3.10
N ARG A 49 8.12 -11.11 3.25
CA ARG A 49 8.10 -9.73 3.76
C ARG A 49 7.84 -9.69 5.26
N ASN A 50 6.91 -10.51 5.74
CA ASN A 50 6.62 -10.67 7.16
C ASN A 50 6.33 -12.14 7.45
N ASP A 51 6.90 -12.70 8.51
CA ASP A 51 6.68 -14.08 8.96
C ASP A 51 5.44 -14.22 9.87
N GLY A 52 4.80 -13.10 10.22
CA GLY A 52 3.66 -13.00 11.11
C GLY A 52 3.99 -12.61 12.55
N ASN A 53 5.27 -12.36 12.86
CA ASN A 53 5.71 -11.97 14.21
C ASN A 53 6.21 -10.53 14.29
N GLN A 54 6.33 -9.83 13.15
CA GLN A 54 6.80 -8.45 13.09
C GLN A 54 5.65 -7.47 12.95
N TRP A 55 5.71 -6.37 13.70
CA TRP A 55 4.89 -5.19 13.46
C TRP A 55 5.67 -4.22 12.58
N TYR A 56 5.05 -3.76 11.50
CA TYR A 56 5.62 -2.67 10.74
C TYR A 56 5.40 -1.33 11.44
N SER A 57 6.44 -0.53 11.47
CA SER A 57 6.35 0.88 11.82
C SER A 57 5.54 1.65 10.78
N PRO A 58 4.97 2.82 11.14
CA PRO A 58 4.32 3.69 10.18
C PRO A 58 5.22 4.09 9.00
N GLU A 59 6.53 4.22 9.23
CA GLU A 59 7.49 4.57 8.19
C GLU A 59 7.71 3.42 7.19
N GLU A 60 7.79 2.17 7.67
CA GLU A 60 7.86 0.99 6.79
C GLU A 60 6.60 0.85 5.94
N ILE A 61 5.41 1.06 6.53
CA ILE A 61 4.14 1.02 5.79
C ILE A 61 4.07 2.14 4.75
N LEU A 62 4.48 3.36 5.11
CA LEU A 62 4.44 4.52 4.21
C LEU A 62 5.34 4.34 2.98
N HIS A 63 6.47 3.66 3.14
CA HIS A 63 7.44 3.42 2.07
C HIS A 63 7.28 2.07 1.37
N MET A 64 6.17 1.34 1.59
CA MET A 64 5.94 0.08 0.88
C MET A 64 5.95 0.29 -0.63
N ASP A 65 6.92 -0.33 -1.31
CA ASP A 65 7.15 -0.27 -2.75
C ASP A 65 7.03 -1.64 -3.43
N TRP A 66 6.25 -2.53 -2.83
CA TRP A 66 5.99 -3.90 -3.28
C TRP A 66 4.51 -4.25 -3.10
N LEU A 67 4.07 -5.28 -3.83
CA LEU A 67 2.71 -5.81 -3.76
C LEU A 67 2.73 -7.23 -3.18
N CYS A 68 1.68 -7.58 -2.43
CA CYS A 68 1.49 -8.93 -1.91
C CYS A 68 1.38 -9.95 -3.05
N ASP A 69 1.68 -11.21 -2.73
CA ASP A 69 1.34 -12.34 -3.58
C ASP A 69 -0.15 -12.31 -3.96
N CYS A 70 -0.46 -12.84 -5.14
CA CYS A 70 -1.80 -12.88 -5.75
C CYS A 70 -2.41 -11.52 -6.13
N VAL A 71 -1.67 -10.40 -6.04
CA VAL A 71 -2.07 -9.15 -6.69
C VAL A 71 -1.80 -9.29 -8.19
N GLU A 72 -2.79 -8.96 -9.03
CA GLU A 72 -2.61 -8.86 -10.48
C GLU A 72 -2.25 -7.41 -10.87
N GLY A 73 -1.19 -7.25 -11.66
CA GLY A 73 -0.62 -5.96 -12.01
C GLY A 73 0.72 -5.68 -11.33
N SER A 74 1.27 -4.50 -11.54
CA SER A 74 2.56 -4.08 -11.00
C SER A 74 2.57 -2.61 -10.65
N ILE A 75 3.49 -2.21 -9.76
CA ILE A 75 3.79 -0.80 -9.54
C ILE A 75 4.39 -0.24 -10.84
N PRO A 76 3.89 0.89 -11.37
CA PRO A 76 4.36 1.44 -12.64
C PRO A 76 5.85 1.73 -12.63
N THR A 77 6.56 1.40 -13.70
CA THR A 77 7.92 1.92 -13.93
C THR A 77 7.85 3.39 -14.34
N PHE A 78 8.99 4.10 -14.29
CA PHE A 78 9.04 5.53 -14.63
C PHE A 78 8.50 5.83 -16.05
N ASP A 79 8.80 4.97 -17.02
CA ASP A 79 8.33 5.07 -18.41
C ASP A 79 6.83 4.77 -18.59
N GLN A 80 6.23 4.05 -17.65
CA GLN A 80 4.78 3.77 -17.63
C GLN A 80 3.97 4.92 -17.00
N LEU A 81 4.64 5.91 -16.39
CA LEU A 81 3.97 7.08 -15.86
C LEU A 81 3.45 7.98 -16.98
N LEU A 82 2.32 8.64 -16.71
CA LEU A 82 1.78 9.65 -17.61
C LEU A 82 2.82 10.77 -17.82
N PRO A 83 3.07 11.23 -19.06
CA PRO A 83 4.14 12.17 -19.37
C PRO A 83 4.16 13.44 -18.50
N MET A 84 2.99 14.01 -18.18
CA MET A 84 2.88 15.21 -17.34
C MET A 84 3.32 15.00 -15.87
N SER A 85 3.40 13.75 -15.40
CA SER A 85 3.78 13.41 -14.02
C SER A 85 5.28 13.11 -13.86
N GLN A 86 5.97 12.76 -14.95
CA GLN A 86 7.36 12.30 -14.91
C GLN A 86 8.32 13.33 -14.30
N ALA A 87 8.17 14.61 -14.65
CA ALA A 87 9.01 15.69 -14.11
C ALA A 87 8.89 15.80 -12.58
N MET A 88 7.67 15.69 -12.05
CA MET A 88 7.42 15.79 -10.62
C MET A 88 7.92 14.57 -9.85
N VAL A 89 7.67 13.37 -10.38
CA VAL A 89 8.15 12.12 -9.77
C VAL A 89 9.68 12.05 -9.77
N ARG A 90 10.34 12.56 -10.83
CA ARG A 90 11.81 12.68 -10.89
C ARG A 90 12.32 13.63 -9.80
N LEU A 91 11.69 14.79 -9.62
CA LEU A 91 12.05 15.75 -8.57
C LEU A 91 11.92 15.14 -7.16
N GLN A 92 10.87 14.37 -6.92
CA GLN A 92 10.65 13.65 -5.66
C GLN A 92 11.62 12.49 -5.43
N GLY A 93 12.34 12.05 -6.47
CA GLY A 93 13.38 11.03 -6.37
C GLY A 93 12.89 9.59 -6.26
N VAL A 94 11.61 9.33 -6.54
CA VAL A 94 10.98 8.00 -6.38
C VAL A 94 11.71 6.88 -7.15
N TYR A 95 12.17 7.18 -8.37
CA TYR A 95 12.88 6.21 -9.23
C TYR A 95 14.35 6.57 -9.44
N ARG A 96 14.94 7.40 -8.56
CA ARG A 96 16.30 7.98 -8.74
C ARG A 96 17.35 6.94 -9.11
N ASP A 97 17.33 5.78 -8.46
CA ASP A 97 18.34 4.73 -8.67
C ASP A 97 18.08 3.87 -9.91
N ARG A 98 16.92 4.04 -10.54
CA ARG A 98 16.45 3.24 -11.69
C ARG A 98 16.42 4.05 -13.00
N ILE A 99 16.69 5.36 -12.96
CA ILE A 99 16.64 6.25 -14.14
C ILE A 99 17.96 7.04 -14.31
N PRO A 100 18.36 7.37 -15.55
CA PRO A 100 19.56 8.20 -15.76
C PRO A 100 19.42 9.58 -15.13
N PRO A 101 20.50 10.15 -14.56
CA PRO A 101 20.48 11.52 -14.05
C PRO A 101 20.28 12.52 -15.20
N GLU A 102 19.44 13.52 -14.97
CA GLU A 102 19.27 14.66 -15.88
C GLU A 102 19.88 15.89 -15.22
N LYS A 103 20.68 16.65 -15.97
CA LYS A 103 21.13 17.97 -15.52
C LYS A 103 19.94 18.91 -15.63
N GLU A 104 19.71 19.73 -14.61
CA GLU A 104 18.80 20.86 -14.73
C GLU A 104 19.23 21.68 -15.96
N GLY A 105 18.30 21.86 -16.91
CA GLY A 105 18.55 22.74 -18.03
C GLY A 105 18.82 24.15 -17.50
N THR A 106 19.74 24.88 -18.13
CA THR A 106 20.01 26.28 -17.79
C THR A 106 18.68 27.03 -17.75
N LEU A 107 18.26 27.45 -16.55
CA LEU A 107 17.17 28.40 -16.37
C LEU A 107 17.63 29.68 -17.10
N LEU A 108 17.15 29.88 -18.32
CA LEU A 108 17.34 31.10 -19.10
C LEU A 108 16.51 32.24 -18.50
#